data_AF-A0A929KCV7-F1
#
_entry.id   AF-A0A929KCV7-F1
#
_cell.length_a   1.000
_cell.length_b   1.000
_cell.length_c   1.000
_cell.angle_alpha   90.00
_cell.angle_beta   90.00
_cell.angle_gamma   90.00
#
_symmetry.space_group_name_H-M   'P 1'
#
loop_
_entity.id
_entity.type
_entity.pdbx_description
1 polymer ?
#
loop_
_entity_poly.entity_id
_entity_poly.type
_entity_poly.pdbx_seq_one_letter_code
_entity_poly.pdbx_strand_id
1 'polypeptide(L)'
;MQQQPLTPAGVTNKTTELYALSNNDLLAQANLVRTDFITWMNTNFVLNASQLSWLNGVDTRWIAYAAFSTGFALENRLPVIFDAPVPLPPASISKMAKVENKFKVEYSQITGFVPHGELGFTLTY
;
A
#
# COMPACT_ATOMS: atom_id res chain seq x y z
N MET A 1 6.25 -14.81 2.36
CA MET A 1 5.19 -14.71 1.32
C MET A 1 5.86 -14.52 -0.03
N GLN A 2 5.28 -15.00 -1.12
CA GLN A 2 5.86 -14.84 -2.47
C GLN A 2 5.70 -13.38 -2.93
N GLN A 3 6.66 -12.84 -3.68
CA GLN A 3 6.46 -11.54 -4.33
C GLN A 3 5.32 -11.59 -5.35
N GLN A 4 4.53 -10.53 -5.42
CA GLN A 4 3.50 -10.34 -6.45
C GLN A 4 3.97 -9.29 -7.48
N PRO A 5 3.53 -9.31 -8.74
CA PRO A 5 3.84 -8.21 -9.66
C PRO A 5 3.17 -6.92 -9.17
N LEU A 6 3.81 -5.75 -9.33
CA LEU A 6 3.18 -4.46 -9.02
C LEU A 6 2.16 -4.08 -10.12
N THR A 7 0.99 -4.74 -10.09
CA THR A 7 -0.16 -4.52 -10.96
C THR A 7 -1.44 -4.53 -10.12
N PRO A 8 -2.58 -4.05 -10.66
CA PRO A 8 -3.85 -4.09 -9.91
C PRO A 8 -4.17 -5.50 -9.37
N ALA A 9 -4.00 -6.53 -10.21
CA ALA A 9 -4.21 -7.92 -9.80
C ALA A 9 -3.20 -8.40 -8.74
N GLY A 10 -1.93 -8.03 -8.88
CA GLY A 10 -0.89 -8.42 -7.92
C GLY A 10 -1.07 -7.75 -6.55
N VAL A 11 -1.55 -6.50 -6.50
CA VAL A 11 -1.93 -5.84 -5.24
C VAL A 11 -3.11 -6.56 -4.60
N THR A 12 -4.16 -6.88 -5.35
CA THR A 12 -5.31 -7.66 -4.85
C THR A 12 -4.89 -9.03 -4.31
N ASN A 13 -4.00 -9.74 -5.00
CA ASN A 13 -3.46 -11.01 -4.53
C ASN A 13 -2.66 -10.84 -3.24
N LYS A 14 -1.79 -9.82 -3.18
CA LYS A 14 -0.99 -9.53 -1.99
C LYS A 14 -1.87 -9.19 -0.78
N THR A 15 -2.88 -8.35 -0.96
CA THR A 15 -3.80 -7.99 0.13
C THR A 15 -4.63 -9.19 0.58
N THR A 16 -5.03 -10.06 -0.35
CA THR A 16 -5.72 -11.31 -0.01
C THR A 16 -4.83 -12.23 0.84
N GLU A 17 -3.56 -12.39 0.47
CA GLU A 17 -2.59 -13.15 1.28
C GLU A 17 -2.40 -12.52 2.68
N LEU A 18 -2.27 -11.19 2.76
CA LEU A 18 -2.09 -10.48 4.03
C LEU A 18 -3.33 -10.62 4.93
N TYR A 19 -4.54 -10.55 4.38
CA TYR A 19 -5.78 -10.58 5.17
C TYR A 19 -6.16 -11.98 5.65
N ALA A 20 -5.56 -13.02 5.07
CA ALA A 20 -5.63 -14.38 5.58
C ALA A 20 -4.75 -14.60 6.82
N LEU A 21 -3.86 -13.66 7.17
CA LEU A 21 -3.00 -13.76 8.35
C LEU A 21 -3.78 -13.57 9.66
N SER A 22 -3.17 -14.07 10.75
CA SER A 22 -3.61 -13.76 12.10
C SER A 22 -3.51 -12.25 12.39
N ASN A 23 -4.24 -11.76 13.38
CA ASN A 23 -4.17 -10.35 13.77
C ASN A 23 -2.75 -9.92 14.14
N ASN A 24 -2.00 -10.78 14.82
CA ASN A 24 -0.63 -10.46 15.25
C ASN A 24 0.33 -10.39 14.06
N ASP A 25 0.23 -11.33 13.12
CA ASP A 25 1.09 -11.35 11.93
C ASP A 25 0.75 -10.20 10.98
N LEU A 26 -0.54 -9.87 10.83
CA LEU A 26 -0.98 -8.73 10.03
C LEU A 26 -0.52 -7.39 10.64
N LEU A 27 -0.59 -7.27 11.97
CA LEU A 27 -0.06 -6.09 12.67
C LEU A 27 1.46 -5.98 12.50
N ALA A 28 2.19 -7.11 12.52
CA ALA A 28 3.62 -7.10 12.24
C ALA A 28 3.91 -6.61 10.81
N GLN A 29 3.13 -7.03 9.81
CA GLN A 29 3.24 -6.51 8.44
C GLN A 29 2.93 -5.01 8.35
N ALA A 30 1.86 -4.54 8.99
CA ALA A 30 1.52 -3.12 9.05
C ALA A 30 2.64 -2.28 9.69
N ASN A 31 3.30 -2.80 10.74
CA ASN A 31 4.43 -2.12 11.37
C ASN A 31 5.68 -2.10 10.49
N LEU A 32 5.95 -3.17 9.74
CA LEU A 32 7.04 -3.20 8.76
C LEU A 32 6.81 -2.15 7.66
N VAL A 33 5.57 -2.05 7.14
CA VAL A 33 5.17 -1.03 6.16
C VAL A 33 5.44 0.39 6.67
N ARG A 34 5.08 0.67 7.92
CA ARG A 34 5.28 2.00 8.54
C ARG A 34 6.74 2.33 8.81
N THR A 35 7.55 1.32 9.12
CA THR A 35 8.96 1.49 9.48
C THR A 35 9.82 1.70 8.24
N ASP A 36 9.61 0.87 7.21
CA ASP A 36 10.38 0.93 5.96
C ASP A 36 9.51 0.52 4.77
N PHE A 37 8.76 1.49 4.26
CA PHE A 37 7.82 1.29 3.16
C PHE A 37 8.50 0.82 1.88
N ILE A 38 9.65 1.39 1.52
CA ILE A 38 10.34 1.08 0.27
C ILE A 38 10.88 -0.37 0.32
N THR A 39 11.50 -0.75 1.44
CA THR A 39 11.96 -2.13 1.63
C THR A 39 10.79 -3.12 1.67
N TRP A 40 9.68 -2.77 2.32
CA TRP A 40 8.50 -3.63 2.35
C TRP A 40 7.90 -3.81 0.94
N MET A 41 7.80 -2.74 0.15
CA MET A 41 7.36 -2.80 -1.24
C MET A 41 8.28 -3.68 -2.07
N ASN A 42 9.60 -3.52 -1.97
CA ASN A 42 10.57 -4.33 -2.70
C ASN A 42 10.58 -5.80 -2.26
N THR A 43 10.21 -6.09 -1.01
CA THR A 43 10.12 -7.46 -0.48
C THR A 43 8.83 -8.17 -0.90
N ASN A 44 7.73 -7.42 -1.06
CA ASN A 44 6.41 -7.98 -1.34
C ASN A 44 6.00 -7.90 -2.81
N PHE A 45 6.62 -7.01 -3.57
CA PHE A 45 6.36 -6.81 -4.99
C PHE A 45 7.62 -6.94 -5.84
N VAL A 46 7.46 -7.47 -7.05
CA VAL A 46 8.51 -7.46 -8.06
C VAL A 46 8.61 -6.04 -8.62
N LEU A 47 9.69 -5.34 -8.25
CA LEU A 47 10.01 -4.00 -8.74
C LEU A 47 11.19 -4.06 -9.70
N ASN A 48 11.07 -3.40 -10.85
CA ASN A 48 12.19 -3.18 -11.74
C ASN A 48 13.06 -2.00 -11.25
N ALA A 49 14.28 -1.89 -11.78
CA ALA A 49 15.23 -0.87 -11.37
C ALA A 49 14.70 0.57 -11.50
N SER A 50 13.86 0.85 -12.50
CA SER A 50 13.26 2.17 -12.69
C SER A 50 12.19 2.50 -11.65
N GLN A 51 11.41 1.51 -11.21
CA GLN A 51 10.40 1.67 -10.16
C GLN A 51 11.07 1.88 -8.79
N LEU A 52 12.12 1.10 -8.50
CA LEU A 52 12.88 1.26 -7.27
C LEU A 52 13.61 2.61 -7.24
N SER A 53 14.22 3.02 -8.35
CA SER A 53 14.84 4.35 -8.47
C SER A 53 13.81 5.47 -8.25
N TRP A 54 12.61 5.33 -8.83
CA TRP A 54 11.52 6.29 -8.61
C TRP A 54 11.11 6.35 -7.14
N LEU A 55 10.87 5.21 -6.47
CA LEU A 55 10.52 5.18 -5.04
C LEU A 55 11.59 5.85 -4.16
N ASN A 56 12.87 5.66 -4.49
CA ASN A 56 13.98 6.28 -3.78
C ASN A 56 14.15 7.79 -4.09
N GLY A 57 13.62 8.27 -5.22
CA GLY A 57 13.69 9.67 -5.64
C GLY A 57 12.44 10.50 -5.30
N VAL A 58 11.35 9.86 -4.88
CA VAL A 58 10.11 10.54 -4.48
C VAL A 58 10.30 11.28 -3.16
N ASP A 59 9.57 12.39 -2.99
CA ASP A 59 9.54 13.17 -1.76
C ASP A 59 9.20 12.29 -0.55
N THR A 60 10.04 12.36 0.49
CA THR A 60 9.92 11.55 1.70
C THR A 60 8.59 11.76 2.43
N ARG A 61 7.95 12.92 2.28
CA ARG A 61 6.62 13.19 2.85
C ARG A 61 5.54 12.35 2.20
N TRP A 62 5.65 12.13 0.88
CA TRP A 62 4.75 11.24 0.16
C TRP A 62 4.95 9.79 0.60
N ILE A 63 6.21 9.36 0.75
CA ILE A 63 6.54 8.02 1.27
C ILE A 63 5.99 7.81 2.68
N ALA A 64 6.18 8.77 3.58
CA ALA A 64 5.66 8.71 4.94
C ALA A 64 4.12 8.62 4.96
N TYR A 65 3.45 9.40 4.11
CA TYR A 65 1.99 9.35 4.01
C TYR A 65 1.47 8.03 3.43
N ALA A 66 2.14 7.49 2.41
CA ALA A 66 1.85 6.17 1.85
C ALA A 66 2.07 5.06 2.89
N ALA A 67 3.18 5.10 3.62
CA ALA A 67 3.52 4.16 4.68
C ALA A 67 2.46 4.15 5.80
N PHE A 68 2.10 5.34 6.29
CA PHE A 68 1.05 5.49 7.29
C PHE A 68 -0.29 4.92 6.79
N SER A 69 -0.71 5.33 5.59
CA SER A 69 -2.02 4.96 5.04
C SER A 69 -2.10 3.46 4.78
N THR A 70 -1.07 2.86 4.19
CA THR A 70 -1.01 1.42 3.94
C THR A 70 -0.99 0.63 5.24
N GLY A 71 -0.18 1.04 6.22
CA GLY A 71 -0.16 0.36 7.53
C GLY A 71 -1.54 0.39 8.20
N PHE A 72 -2.22 1.54 8.18
CA PHE A 72 -3.56 1.69 8.73
C PHE A 72 -4.59 0.83 7.99
N ALA A 73 -4.55 0.80 6.65
CA ALA A 73 -5.45 -0.05 5.89
C ALA A 73 -5.23 -1.53 6.21
N LEU A 74 -3.96 -1.98 6.27
CA LEU A 74 -3.64 -3.37 6.49
C LEU A 74 -4.06 -3.87 7.87
N GLU A 75 -3.69 -3.16 8.95
CA GLU A 75 -4.01 -3.62 10.32
C GLU A 75 -5.52 -3.71 10.58
N ASN A 76 -6.30 -2.90 9.86
CA ASN A 76 -7.75 -2.83 9.97
C ASN A 76 -8.48 -3.60 8.86
N ARG A 77 -7.74 -4.33 7.99
CA ARG A 77 -8.27 -5.08 6.85
C ARG A 77 -9.17 -4.25 5.92
N LEU A 78 -8.84 -2.97 5.73
CA LEU A 78 -9.57 -2.09 4.82
C LEU A 78 -9.20 -2.41 3.36
N PRO A 79 -10.12 -2.20 2.39
CA PRO A 79 -9.79 -2.36 0.98
C PRO A 79 -8.59 -1.50 0.56
N VAL A 80 -7.69 -2.09 -0.21
CA VAL A 80 -6.57 -1.40 -0.87
C VAL A 80 -6.73 -1.58 -2.38
N ILE A 81 -6.88 -0.47 -3.08
CA ILE A 81 -7.12 -0.41 -4.52
C ILE A 81 -5.89 0.20 -5.17
N PHE A 82 -5.36 -0.46 -6.19
CA PHE A 82 -4.25 0.03 -7.00
C PHE A 82 -4.71 0.17 -8.44
N ASP A 83 -4.80 1.41 -8.92
CA ASP A 83 -5.17 1.74 -10.28
C ASP A 83 -3.95 2.25 -11.04
N ALA A 84 -3.49 1.47 -12.00
CA ALA A 84 -2.34 1.82 -12.82
C ALA A 84 -2.43 1.13 -14.19
N PRO A 85 -1.89 1.76 -15.26
CA PRO A 85 -1.82 1.14 -16.57
C PRO A 85 -0.99 -0.14 -16.54
N VAL A 86 -1.42 -1.13 -17.33
CA VAL A 86 -0.74 -2.42 -17.50
C VAL A 86 -0.39 -2.62 -18.99
N PRO A 87 0.90 -2.72 -19.36
CA PRO A 87 2.08 -2.61 -18.51
C PRO A 87 2.33 -1.17 -18.05
N LEU A 88 3.03 -1.01 -16.92
CA LEU A 88 3.44 0.29 -16.43
C LEU A 88 4.40 0.95 -17.44
N PRO A 89 4.11 2.17 -17.93
CA PRO A 89 4.99 2.86 -18.86
C PRO A 89 6.41 3.08 -18.31
N PRO A 90 7.41 3.25 -19.21
CA PRO A 90 8.77 3.61 -18.83
C PRO A 90 8.83 4.88 -17.99
N ALA A 91 9.85 5.03 -17.16
CA ALA A 91 9.91 6.09 -16.15
C ALA A 91 10.10 7.53 -16.66
N SER A 92 10.04 7.74 -17.97
CA SER A 92 10.42 8.98 -18.69
C SER A 92 9.26 9.92 -19.04
N ILE A 93 8.02 9.62 -18.65
CA ILE A 93 6.87 10.53 -18.75
C ILE A 93 6.43 10.98 -17.37
N SER A 94 5.93 12.21 -17.26
CA SER A 94 5.55 12.90 -16.01
C SER A 94 4.58 12.07 -15.17
N LYS A 95 5.11 11.23 -14.29
CA LYS A 95 4.32 10.38 -13.41
C LYS A 95 3.66 11.22 -12.33
N MET A 96 2.34 11.18 -12.27
CA MET A 96 1.62 11.58 -11.07
C MET A 96 1.25 10.34 -10.29
N ALA A 97 1.78 10.23 -9.07
CA ALA A 97 1.40 9.20 -8.11
C ALA A 97 0.50 9.81 -7.04
N LYS A 98 -0.73 9.31 -6.95
CA LYS A 98 -1.71 9.74 -5.96
C LYS A 98 -1.89 8.66 -4.90
N VAL A 99 -2.02 9.10 -3.65
CA VAL A 99 -2.45 8.28 -2.52
C VAL A 99 -3.68 8.96 -1.96
N GLU A 100 -4.82 8.29 -2.05
CA GLU A 100 -6.10 8.81 -1.59
C GLU A 100 -6.67 7.82 -0.57
N ASN A 101 -6.85 8.26 0.68
CA ASN A 101 -7.60 7.47 1.65
C ASN A 101 -8.96 8.10 1.89
N LYS A 102 -9.96 7.24 2.12
CA LYS A 102 -11.31 7.64 2.53
C LYS A 102 -11.60 7.15 3.94
N PHE A 103 -10.57 7.10 4.79
CA PHE A 103 -10.66 6.53 6.12
C PHE A 103 -11.62 7.33 6.99
N LYS A 104 -12.48 6.62 7.71
CA LYS A 104 -13.30 7.18 8.77
C LYS A 104 -13.15 6.27 9.98
N VAL A 105 -13.09 6.87 11.16
CA VAL A 105 -12.98 6.12 12.41
C VAL A 105 -14.08 6.54 13.34
N GLU A 106 -14.75 5.55 13.92
CA GLU A 106 -15.76 5.73 14.94
C GLU A 106 -15.27 5.08 16.23
N TYR A 107 -15.64 5.66 17.36
CA TYR A 107 -15.39 5.07 18.66
C TYR A 107 -16.64 5.17 19.53
N SER A 108 -17.01 4.06 20.16
CA SER A 108 -17.96 4.05 21.27
C SER A 108 -17.49 3.11 22.36
N GLN A 109 -18.02 3.30 23.58
CA GLN A 109 -17.74 2.39 24.69
C GLN A 109 -18.33 0.98 24.48
N ILE A 110 -19.26 0.81 23.54
CA ILE A 110 -19.96 -0.46 23.28
C ILE A 110 -19.27 -1.23 22.14
N THR A 111 -19.01 -0.56 21.03
CA THR A 111 -18.47 -1.17 19.79
C THR A 111 -16.94 -1.07 19.69
N GLY A 112 -16.30 -0.28 20.56
CA GLY A 112 -14.88 -0.01 20.48
C GLY A 112 -14.51 0.84 19.27
N PHE A 113 -13.28 0.67 18.79
CA PHE A 113 -12.75 1.34 17.61
C PHE A 113 -13.25 0.64 16.33
N VAL A 114 -13.94 1.38 15.46
CA VAL A 114 -14.49 0.85 14.20
C VAL A 114 -13.94 1.68 13.04
N PRO A 115 -13.03 1.11 12.22
CA PRO A 115 -12.49 1.75 11.04
C PRO A 115 -13.36 1.47 9.81
N HIS A 116 -13.49 2.47 8.93
CA HIS A 116 -14.20 2.39 7.66
C HIS A 116 -13.38 3.04 6.54
N GLY A 117 -13.77 2.76 5.30
CA GLY A 117 -13.22 3.40 4.10
C GLY A 117 -12.29 2.48 3.32
N GLU A 118 -11.49 3.08 2.46
CA GLU A 118 -10.58 2.40 1.54
C GLU A 118 -9.32 3.23 1.32
N LEU A 119 -8.26 2.58 0.86
CA LEU A 119 -7.03 3.19 0.40
C LEU A 119 -6.89 3.01 -1.12
N GLY A 120 -6.77 4.10 -1.84
CA GLY A 120 -6.50 4.14 -3.27
C GLY A 120 -5.08 4.61 -3.57
N PHE A 121 -4.42 3.91 -4.48
CA PHE A 121 -3.20 4.33 -5.15
C PHE A 121 -3.49 4.48 -6.65
N THR A 122 -3.13 5.62 -7.23
CA THR A 122 -3.29 5.84 -8.67
C THR A 122 -1.99 6.30 -9.29
N LEU A 123 -1.57 5.66 -10.38
CA LEU A 123 -0.43 6.07 -11.20
C LEU A 123 -0.93 6.53 -12.57
N THR A 124 -0.86 7.84 -12.83
CA THR A 124 -1.11 8.43 -14.16
C THR A 124 0.20 8.93 -14.76
N TYR A 125 0.30 8.89 -16.09
CA TYR A 125 1.52 9.08 -16.87
C TYR A 125 1.35 10.14 -17.95
#